data_AF-A0A522JKA1-F1
#
_entry.id   AF-A0A522JKA1-F1
#
_cell.length_a   1.000
_cell.length_b   1.000
_cell.length_c   1.000
_cell.angle_alpha   90.00
_cell.angle_beta   90.00
_cell.angle_gamma   90.00
#
_symmetry.space_group_name_H-M   'P 1'
#
loop_
_entity.id
_entity.type
_entity.pdbx_description
1 polymer ?
#
loop_
_entity_poly.entity_id
_entity_poly.type
_entity_poly.pdbx_seq_one_letter_code
_entity_poly.pdbx_strand_id
1 'polypeptide(L)'
;MLRIVLRCAIKCFKKYPRCAARHLGDSLRLLSQHDARLPLLMAARCVFPCMRSSSKTYYEKLDHLRLFAATLVLLYHTWAAAGGPQATSNWLEQFVLLGNTGVTLFLVLSGFLFTLLTDGGNKAIIYPRFLANRALRIFPLLTVLFIGAMAVHQRDATVTGALSFLLFSNLGKSPLFQFSNALWTVAVECQFYIMFPFLIRFAHRQGAGYLIGLAVFWIGWRTVIATLFGASFAPGDANYVYFTMLGRFDQFLIGMIAGLVHLKSPRLLRSPYALGLGAVVALCCFHLISVTGSLWKNDPRCMPVSALEALLWAGLLLAYFQSRSQLPAAAGRALAALGQCSYSLYLLHIYVVLIINKYGGWVHLVSDPGANAILNGLLLVWPPALLLSYFSYRLIEAPFLSLRTPYTRPSASAGVAPPVASSPAPGAAARRQH
;
A
#
# COMPACT_ATOMS: atom_id res chain seq x y z
N MET A 1 24.11 -24.82 11.27
CA MET A 1 23.14 -23.70 11.37
C MET A 1 23.29 -22.87 12.66
N LEU A 2 23.22 -23.47 13.85
CA LEU A 2 23.30 -22.76 15.15
C LEU A 2 24.59 -21.91 15.33
N ARG A 3 25.74 -22.42 14.89
CA ARG A 3 27.03 -21.69 14.93
C ARG A 3 27.08 -20.45 14.02
N ILE A 4 26.33 -20.44 12.92
CA ILE A 4 26.26 -19.30 11.99
C ILE A 4 25.36 -18.21 12.57
N VAL A 5 24.22 -18.61 13.13
CA VAL A 5 23.30 -17.73 13.87
C VAL A 5 24.01 -17.06 15.05
N LEU A 6 24.81 -17.83 15.81
CA LEU A 6 25.58 -17.30 16.94
C LEU A 6 26.65 -16.30 16.48
N ARG A 7 27.36 -16.58 15.38
CA ARG A 7 28.36 -15.65 14.80
C ARG A 7 27.73 -14.37 14.27
N CYS A 8 26.55 -14.44 13.66
CA CYS A 8 25.80 -13.26 13.22
C CYS A 8 25.29 -12.43 14.41
N ALA A 9 24.79 -13.08 15.46
CA ALA A 9 24.35 -12.40 16.69
C ALA A 9 25.52 -11.67 17.37
N ILE A 10 26.70 -12.30 17.47
CA ILE A 10 27.92 -11.70 18.04
C ILE A 10 28.41 -10.52 17.18
N LYS A 11 28.39 -10.63 15.84
CA LYS A 11 28.72 -9.51 14.94
C LYS A 11 27.74 -8.34 15.07
N CYS A 12 26.45 -8.63 15.26
CA CYS A 12 25.42 -7.61 15.47
C CYS A 12 25.61 -6.90 16.83
N PHE A 13 25.96 -7.65 17.88
CA PHE A 13 26.25 -7.13 19.22
C PHE A 13 27.44 -6.16 19.22
N LYS A 14 28.50 -6.47 18.48
CA LYS A 14 29.67 -5.59 18.33
C LYS A 14 29.38 -4.31 17.55
N LYS A 15 28.39 -4.31 16.63
CA LYS A 15 28.09 -3.17 15.74
C LYS A 15 27.11 -2.16 16.36
N TYR A 16 26.31 -2.55 17.36
CA TYR A 16 25.26 -1.68 17.96
C TYR A 16 25.21 -1.75 19.50
N PRO A 17 26.25 -1.26 20.22
CA PRO A 17 26.38 -1.41 21.67
C PRO A 17 25.26 -0.73 22.49
N ARG A 18 24.67 0.35 21.96
CA ARG A 18 23.57 1.08 22.64
C ARG A 18 22.22 0.34 22.63
N CYS A 19 21.97 -0.50 21.63
CA CYS A 19 20.78 -1.38 21.61
C CYS A 19 20.96 -2.57 22.56
N ALA A 20 22.17 -3.13 22.64
CA ALA A 20 22.50 -4.24 23.52
C ALA A 20 22.33 -3.87 25.00
N ALA A 21 22.78 -2.69 25.42
CA ALA A 21 22.70 -2.25 26.82
C ALA A 21 21.26 -2.07 27.34
N ARG A 22 20.34 -1.55 26.50
CA ARG A 22 18.91 -1.46 26.86
C ARG A 22 18.24 -2.84 26.92
N HIS A 23 18.57 -3.73 26.00
CA HIS A 23 18.02 -5.09 26.00
C HIS A 23 18.57 -5.97 27.14
N LEU A 24 19.81 -5.76 27.58
CA LEU A 24 20.37 -6.46 28.75
C LEU A 24 19.68 -6.03 30.04
N GLY A 25 19.38 -4.72 30.19
CA GLY A 25 18.67 -4.18 31.36
C GLY A 25 17.22 -4.70 31.49
N ASP A 26 16.50 -4.80 30.38
CA ASP A 26 15.15 -5.39 30.36
C ASP A 26 15.17 -6.92 30.56
N SER A 27 16.23 -7.59 30.09
CA SER A 27 16.38 -9.05 30.23
C SER A 27 16.78 -9.47 31.65
N LEU A 28 17.61 -8.67 32.34
CA LEU A 28 17.97 -8.90 33.74
C LEU A 28 16.77 -8.70 34.69
N ARG A 29 15.84 -7.80 34.36
CA ARG A 29 14.57 -7.65 35.10
C ARG A 29 13.61 -8.83 34.89
N LEU A 30 13.64 -9.46 33.72
CA LEU A 30 12.78 -10.62 33.40
C LEU A 30 13.37 -11.95 33.91
N LEU A 31 14.70 -12.03 34.10
CA LEU A 31 15.37 -13.21 34.68
C LEU A 31 15.10 -13.41 36.19
N SER A 32 14.52 -12.43 36.88
CA SER A 32 14.08 -12.59 38.28
C SER A 32 12.72 -13.29 38.40
N GLN A 33 12.04 -13.57 37.29
CA GLN A 33 10.77 -14.29 37.27
C GLN A 33 10.96 -15.60 36.48
N HIS A 34 11.06 -16.71 37.21
CA HIS A 34 11.21 -18.07 36.69
C HIS A 34 10.04 -18.46 35.77
N ASP A 35 10.20 -18.31 34.44
CA ASP A 35 9.21 -18.83 33.51
C ASP A 35 9.86 -19.44 32.25
N ALA A 36 9.74 -20.77 32.10
CA ALA A 36 10.40 -21.61 31.10
C ALA A 36 9.85 -21.47 29.67
N ARG A 37 9.06 -20.42 29.37
CA ARG A 37 8.49 -20.15 28.04
C ARG A 37 9.35 -19.21 27.17
N LEU A 38 10.50 -18.79 27.67
CA LEU A 38 11.39 -17.82 27.04
C LEU A 38 11.99 -18.20 25.65
N PRO A 39 12.37 -19.47 25.36
CA PRO A 39 13.14 -19.74 24.14
C PRO A 39 12.33 -19.58 22.84
N LEU A 40 11.01 -19.83 22.85
CA LEU A 40 10.15 -19.65 21.67
C LEU A 40 9.86 -18.17 21.37
N LEU A 41 9.71 -17.36 22.42
CA LEU A 41 9.51 -15.90 22.30
C LEU A 41 10.77 -15.17 21.82
N MET A 42 11.96 -15.68 22.17
CA MET A 42 13.23 -15.17 21.65
C MET A 42 13.46 -15.54 20.19
N ALA A 43 13.10 -16.75 19.74
CA ALA A 43 13.18 -17.15 18.34
C ALA A 43 12.30 -16.26 17.43
N ALA A 44 11.06 -15.97 17.84
CA ALA A 44 10.17 -15.08 17.11
C ALA A 44 10.69 -13.63 17.04
N ARG A 45 11.40 -13.15 18.07
CA ARG A 45 12.03 -11.82 18.10
C ARG A 45 13.30 -11.72 17.24
N CYS A 46 14.04 -12.81 17.09
CA CYS A 46 15.30 -12.84 16.33
C CYS A 46 15.11 -12.92 14.80
N VAL A 47 14.03 -13.56 14.31
CA VAL A 47 13.78 -13.68 12.86
C VAL A 47 13.26 -12.35 12.26
N PHE A 48 12.64 -11.51 13.09
CA PHE A 48 12.08 -10.22 12.70
C PHE A 48 12.44 -9.07 13.66
N PRO A 49 13.68 -8.51 13.63
CA PRO A 49 13.89 -7.17 14.18
C PRO A 49 12.99 -6.18 13.44
N CYS A 50 11.88 -5.83 14.09
CA CYS A 50 11.02 -4.72 13.72
C CYS A 50 11.89 -3.46 13.81
N MET A 51 12.35 -2.97 12.66
CA MET A 51 12.99 -1.66 12.57
C MET A 51 11.95 -0.58 12.85
N ARG A 52 11.71 -0.32 14.13
CA ARG A 52 10.91 0.80 14.60
C ARG A 52 11.74 2.07 14.35
N SER A 53 11.32 2.92 13.42
CA SER A 53 11.96 4.24 13.28
C SER A 53 11.73 5.02 14.58
N SER A 54 12.78 5.65 15.11
CA SER A 54 12.84 6.17 16.48
C SER A 54 11.94 7.38 16.80
N SER A 55 10.94 7.71 15.99
CA SER A 55 10.04 8.86 16.25
C SER A 55 8.74 8.87 15.42
N LYS A 56 8.08 7.73 15.14
CA LYS A 56 6.84 7.72 14.35
C LYS A 56 5.75 6.82 14.93
N THR A 57 4.51 7.29 14.86
CA THR A 57 3.29 6.49 15.00
C THR A 57 3.31 5.37 13.96
N TYR A 58 3.43 4.13 14.42
CA TYR A 58 3.40 2.94 13.58
C TYR A 58 1.98 2.37 13.55
N TYR A 59 1.48 2.03 12.36
CA TYR A 59 0.11 1.56 12.16
C TYR A 59 0.10 0.11 11.70
N GLU A 60 0.10 -0.82 12.65
CA GLU A 60 0.12 -2.28 12.43
C GLU A 60 -0.97 -2.74 11.46
N LYS A 61 -2.21 -2.25 11.65
CA LYS A 61 -3.37 -2.59 10.82
C LYS A 61 -3.18 -2.25 9.33
N LEU A 62 -2.38 -1.23 9.00
CA LEU A 62 -2.14 -0.90 7.59
C LEU A 62 -1.22 -1.91 6.92
N ASP A 63 -0.29 -2.51 7.67
CA ASP A 63 0.57 -3.57 7.13
C ASP A 63 -0.23 -4.87 6.92
N HIS A 64 -1.25 -5.15 7.74
CA HIS A 64 -2.19 -6.26 7.51
C HIS A 64 -2.92 -6.09 6.17
N LEU A 65 -3.50 -4.91 5.93
CA LEU A 65 -4.23 -4.63 4.69
C LEU A 65 -3.31 -4.66 3.46
N ARG A 66 -2.05 -4.25 3.60
CA ARG A 66 -1.05 -4.37 2.52
C ARG A 66 -0.71 -5.83 2.19
N LEU A 67 -0.52 -6.67 3.20
CA LEU A 67 -0.28 -8.10 3.00
C LEU A 67 -1.49 -8.74 2.29
N PHE A 68 -2.69 -8.38 2.74
CA PHE A 68 -3.93 -8.85 2.15
C PHE A 68 -4.05 -8.42 0.68
N ALA A 69 -3.81 -7.15 0.36
CA ALA A 69 -3.79 -6.64 -1.01
C ALA A 69 -2.78 -7.38 -1.90
N ALA A 70 -1.55 -7.59 -1.43
CA ALA A 70 -0.53 -8.35 -2.18
C ALA A 70 -0.95 -9.80 -2.41
N THR A 71 -1.58 -10.43 -1.42
CA THR A 71 -2.05 -11.82 -1.52
C THR A 71 -3.21 -11.94 -2.50
N LEU A 72 -4.16 -11.00 -2.52
CA LEU A 72 -5.24 -10.97 -3.51
C LEU A 72 -4.70 -10.91 -4.94
N VAL A 73 -3.74 -10.02 -5.20
CA VAL A 73 -3.13 -9.89 -6.54
C VAL A 73 -2.37 -11.16 -6.92
N LEU A 74 -1.65 -11.78 -5.97
CA LEU A 74 -0.95 -13.04 -6.19
C LEU A 74 -1.92 -14.16 -6.56
N LEU A 75 -3.03 -14.29 -5.83
CA LEU A 75 -4.05 -15.30 -6.12
C LEU A 75 -4.68 -15.07 -7.50
N TYR A 76 -4.95 -13.82 -7.88
CA TYR A 76 -5.45 -13.48 -9.21
C TYR A 76 -4.48 -13.88 -10.34
N HIS A 77 -3.19 -13.58 -10.21
CA HIS A 77 -2.20 -13.96 -11.22
C HIS A 77 -1.96 -15.47 -11.28
N THR A 78 -2.02 -16.14 -10.12
CA THR A 78 -1.96 -17.60 -10.07
C THR A 78 -3.19 -18.21 -10.72
N TRP A 79 -4.38 -17.65 -10.46
CA TRP A 79 -5.62 -18.05 -11.10
C TRP A 79 -5.52 -18.02 -12.63
N ALA A 80 -5.07 -16.87 -13.17
CA ALA A 80 -4.92 -16.70 -14.60
C ALA A 80 -3.89 -17.68 -15.21
N ALA A 81 -2.79 -17.97 -14.50
CA ALA A 81 -1.72 -18.83 -15.01
C ALA A 81 -1.99 -20.33 -14.84
N ALA A 82 -2.68 -20.73 -13.78
CA ALA A 82 -2.99 -22.13 -13.46
C ALA A 82 -4.24 -22.67 -14.19
N GLY A 83 -4.82 -21.89 -15.11
CA GLY A 83 -5.99 -22.30 -15.89
C GLY A 83 -7.33 -22.17 -15.15
N GLY A 84 -7.43 -21.24 -14.20
CA GLY A 84 -8.68 -20.94 -13.51
C GLY A 84 -9.77 -20.46 -14.50
N PRO A 85 -11.05 -20.86 -14.31
CA PRO A 85 -12.15 -20.43 -15.18
C PRO A 85 -12.29 -18.91 -15.28
N GLN A 86 -12.67 -18.40 -16.47
CA GLN A 86 -12.93 -16.96 -16.66
C GLN A 86 -14.28 -16.53 -16.11
N ALA A 87 -15.20 -17.48 -15.94
CA ALA A 87 -16.50 -17.28 -15.32
C ALA A 87 -16.79 -18.48 -14.41
N THR A 88 -17.36 -18.21 -13.25
CA THR A 88 -17.68 -19.21 -12.23
C THR A 88 -18.89 -18.75 -11.41
N SER A 89 -19.72 -19.68 -10.96
CA SER A 89 -20.84 -19.43 -10.05
C SER A 89 -20.44 -19.52 -8.58
N ASN A 90 -19.22 -20.02 -8.29
CA ASN A 90 -18.71 -20.15 -6.94
C ASN A 90 -18.25 -18.79 -6.40
N TRP A 91 -18.81 -18.36 -5.28
CA TRP A 91 -18.52 -17.07 -4.67
C TRP A 91 -17.04 -16.89 -4.29
N LEU A 92 -16.36 -17.97 -3.87
CA LEU A 92 -14.95 -17.91 -3.46
C LEU A 92 -14.04 -17.73 -4.68
N GLU A 93 -14.35 -18.42 -5.77
CA GLU A 93 -13.64 -18.28 -7.04
C GLU A 93 -13.86 -16.89 -7.66
N GLN A 94 -15.09 -16.38 -7.63
CA GLN A 94 -15.40 -15.00 -8.03
C GLN A 94 -14.61 -13.99 -7.20
N PHE A 95 -14.49 -14.21 -5.89
CA PHE A 95 -13.69 -13.35 -5.03
C PHE A 95 -12.21 -13.35 -5.41
N VAL A 96 -11.66 -14.49 -5.82
CA VAL A 96 -10.27 -14.60 -6.30
C VAL A 96 -10.09 -13.95 -7.68
N LEU A 97 -11.07 -14.07 -8.58
CA LEU A 97 -11.09 -13.34 -9.87
C LEU A 97 -11.07 -11.82 -9.68
N LEU A 98 -11.68 -11.33 -8.59
CA LEU A 98 -11.62 -9.93 -8.19
C LEU A 98 -10.32 -9.56 -7.46
N GLY A 99 -9.36 -10.47 -7.33
CA GLY A 99 -8.08 -10.21 -6.68
C GLY A 99 -7.25 -9.10 -7.37
N ASN A 100 -7.54 -8.82 -8.64
CA ASN A 100 -6.99 -7.67 -9.36
C ASN A 100 -7.36 -6.31 -8.72
N THR A 101 -8.48 -6.23 -8.00
CA THR A 101 -8.91 -5.05 -7.22
C THR A 101 -8.02 -4.80 -5.99
N GLY A 102 -7.13 -5.74 -5.63
CA GLY A 102 -6.09 -5.53 -4.63
C GLY A 102 -5.17 -4.35 -4.96
N VAL A 103 -4.99 -4.03 -6.25
CA VAL A 103 -4.29 -2.81 -6.69
C VAL A 103 -5.03 -1.55 -6.23
N THR A 104 -6.35 -1.51 -6.38
CA THR A 104 -7.18 -0.41 -5.90
C THR A 104 -7.04 -0.22 -4.39
N LEU A 105 -7.02 -1.32 -3.63
CA LEU A 105 -6.77 -1.28 -2.19
C LEU A 105 -5.39 -0.67 -1.86
N PHE A 106 -4.32 -0.99 -2.61
CA PHE A 106 -3.02 -0.33 -2.43
C PHE A 106 -3.08 1.19 -2.64
N LEU A 107 -3.78 1.65 -3.68
CA LEU A 107 -3.89 3.08 -3.99
C LEU A 107 -4.70 3.84 -2.93
N VAL A 108 -5.81 3.24 -2.48
CA VAL A 108 -6.65 3.77 -1.39
C VAL A 108 -5.82 3.81 -0.08
N LEU A 109 -5.07 2.75 0.24
CA LEU A 109 -4.17 2.70 1.40
C LEU A 109 -3.09 3.80 1.35
N SER A 110 -2.52 4.07 0.18
CA SER A 110 -1.51 5.11 0.00
C SER A 110 -2.07 6.50 0.26
N GLY A 111 -3.22 6.85 -0.32
CA GLY A 111 -3.91 8.12 -0.06
C GLY A 111 -4.28 8.27 1.42
N PHE A 112 -4.83 7.21 2.02
CA PHE A 112 -5.21 7.18 3.43
C PHE A 112 -4.01 7.41 4.36
N LEU A 113 -2.93 6.63 4.18
CA LEU A 113 -1.73 6.72 5.01
C LEU A 113 -1.12 8.12 4.94
N PHE A 114 -0.97 8.69 3.74
CA PHE A 114 -0.31 9.98 3.63
C PHE A 114 -1.10 11.10 4.27
N THR A 115 -2.43 11.11 4.12
CA THR A 115 -3.31 12.05 4.81
C THR A 115 -3.19 11.94 6.34
N LEU A 116 -3.05 10.73 6.89
CA LEU A 116 -2.80 10.54 8.32
C LEU A 116 -1.43 11.08 8.76
N LEU A 117 -0.38 10.79 7.98
CA LEU A 117 0.98 11.20 8.33
C LEU A 117 1.16 12.72 8.31
N THR A 118 0.41 13.42 7.46
CA THR A 118 0.37 14.88 7.36
C THR A 118 -0.67 15.53 8.26
N ASP A 119 -1.43 14.73 9.02
CA ASP A 119 -2.53 15.21 9.86
C ASP A 119 -3.52 16.09 9.09
N GLY A 120 -4.02 15.58 7.95
CA GLY A 120 -4.96 16.31 7.10
C GLY A 120 -4.36 17.56 6.44
N GLY A 121 -3.02 17.67 6.41
CA GLY A 121 -2.30 18.84 5.92
C GLY A 121 -1.88 19.85 6.99
N ASN A 122 -2.20 19.61 8.27
CA ASN A 122 -1.72 20.44 9.39
C ASN A 122 -0.20 20.36 9.58
N LYS A 123 0.44 19.29 9.09
CA LYS A 123 1.90 19.15 9.07
C LYS A 123 2.42 19.46 7.68
N ALA A 124 3.25 20.50 7.59
CA ALA A 124 3.95 20.87 6.37
C ALA A 124 4.90 19.76 5.92
N ILE A 125 4.96 19.50 4.61
CA ILE A 125 5.80 18.48 4.00
C ILE A 125 7.09 19.14 3.49
N ILE A 126 8.24 18.60 3.91
CA ILE A 126 9.54 18.90 3.31
C ILE A 126 9.65 18.06 2.03
N TYR A 127 9.25 18.65 0.91
CA TYR A 127 9.01 17.92 -0.34
C TYR A 127 10.21 17.07 -0.82
N PRO A 128 11.46 17.58 -0.85
CA PRO A 128 12.61 16.76 -1.26
C PRO A 128 12.84 15.54 -0.36
N ARG A 129 12.66 15.68 0.95
CA ARG A 129 12.82 14.57 1.90
C ARG A 129 11.69 13.55 1.80
N PHE A 130 10.48 14.02 1.50
CA PHE A 130 9.35 13.13 1.22
C PHE A 130 9.65 12.25 0.00
N LEU A 131 10.01 12.86 -1.12
CA LEU A 131 10.38 12.14 -2.35
C LEU A 131 11.59 11.24 -2.14
N ALA A 132 12.65 11.70 -1.48
CA ALA A 132 13.83 10.86 -1.19
C ALA A 132 13.45 9.62 -0.37
N ASN A 133 12.60 9.75 0.65
CA ASN A 133 12.14 8.60 1.43
C ASN A 133 11.27 7.63 0.65
N ARG A 134 10.50 8.13 -0.33
CA ARG A 134 9.73 7.28 -1.25
C ARG A 134 10.67 6.58 -2.24
N ALA A 135 11.67 7.28 -2.73
CA ALA A 135 12.68 6.72 -3.61
C ALA A 135 13.46 5.59 -2.92
N LEU A 136 13.86 5.78 -1.66
CA LEU A 136 14.49 4.74 -0.82
C LEU A 136 13.59 3.52 -0.56
N ARG A 137 12.28 3.64 -0.76
CA ARG A 137 11.33 2.52 -0.65
C ARG A 137 11.21 1.74 -1.96
N ILE A 138 11.16 2.45 -3.09
CA ILE A 138 10.82 1.88 -4.40
C ILE A 138 12.07 1.46 -5.18
N PHE A 139 13.01 2.39 -5.37
CA PHE A 139 14.11 2.19 -6.31
C PHE A 139 15.04 1.03 -5.98
N PRO A 140 15.39 0.69 -4.73
CA PRO A 140 16.36 -0.37 -4.48
C PRO A 140 15.98 -1.71 -5.12
N LEU A 141 14.77 -2.21 -4.85
CA LEU A 141 14.29 -3.45 -5.46
C LEU A 141 13.99 -3.26 -6.95
N LEU A 142 13.37 -2.14 -7.31
CA LEU A 142 13.02 -1.85 -8.69
C LEU A 142 14.26 -1.85 -9.61
N THR A 143 15.39 -1.29 -9.16
CA THR A 143 16.68 -1.31 -9.86
C THR A 143 17.24 -2.71 -10.01
N VAL A 144 17.15 -3.57 -8.98
CA VAL A 144 17.58 -4.97 -9.10
C VAL A 144 16.75 -5.71 -10.15
N LEU A 145 15.43 -5.52 -10.15
CA LEU A 145 14.54 -6.12 -11.15
C LEU A 145 14.85 -5.63 -12.56
N PHE A 146 15.14 -4.34 -12.71
CA PHE A 146 15.53 -3.75 -13.99
C PHE A 146 16.84 -4.30 -14.53
N ILE A 147 17.87 -4.39 -13.70
CA ILE A 147 19.15 -4.99 -14.09
C ILE A 147 18.93 -6.44 -14.53
N GLY A 148 18.15 -7.21 -13.76
CA GLY A 148 17.75 -8.57 -14.14
C GLY A 148 17.03 -8.62 -15.50
N ALA A 149 16.09 -7.70 -15.74
CA ALA A 149 15.36 -7.60 -17.00
C ALA A 149 16.28 -7.39 -18.19
N MET A 150 17.17 -6.40 -18.11
CA MET A 150 18.10 -6.06 -19.18
C MET A 150 19.10 -7.18 -19.43
N ALA A 151 19.54 -7.88 -18.38
CA ALA A 151 20.45 -9.02 -18.52
C ALA A 151 19.79 -10.20 -19.26
N VAL A 152 18.52 -10.50 -18.99
CA VAL A 152 17.79 -11.58 -19.68
C VAL A 152 17.47 -11.21 -21.13
N HIS A 153 17.09 -9.96 -21.38
CA HIS A 153 16.64 -9.47 -22.70
C HIS A 153 17.71 -8.63 -23.42
N GLN A 154 18.99 -8.99 -23.28
CA GLN A 154 20.11 -8.22 -23.85
C GLN A 154 19.97 -7.92 -25.36
N ARG A 155 19.26 -8.77 -26.11
CA ARG A 155 19.02 -8.58 -27.56
C ARG A 155 17.89 -7.59 -27.88
N ASP A 156 16.96 -7.41 -26.96
CA ASP A 156 15.76 -6.57 -27.12
C ASP A 156 15.85 -5.26 -26.31
N ALA A 157 16.92 -5.12 -25.50
CA ALA A 157 17.15 -3.96 -24.65
C ALA A 157 17.49 -2.72 -25.50
N THR A 158 16.62 -1.72 -25.48
CA THR A 158 16.83 -0.44 -26.17
C THR A 158 17.04 0.69 -25.17
N VAL A 159 17.76 1.74 -25.58
CA VAL A 159 17.91 2.98 -24.79
C VAL A 159 16.54 3.56 -24.43
N THR A 160 15.59 3.54 -25.37
CA THR A 160 14.21 3.99 -25.14
C THR A 160 13.47 3.11 -24.12
N GLY A 161 13.71 1.80 -24.13
CA GLY A 161 13.21 0.89 -23.10
C GLY A 161 13.80 1.16 -21.72
N ALA A 162 15.10 1.45 -21.66
CA ALA A 162 15.78 1.84 -20.42
C ALA A 162 15.31 3.22 -19.91
N LEU A 163 15.02 4.18 -20.80
CA LEU A 163 14.45 5.48 -20.42
C LEU A 163 12.99 5.37 -19.97
N SER A 164 12.22 4.46 -20.58
CA SER A 164 10.84 4.17 -20.17
C SER A 164 10.76 3.71 -18.70
N PHE A 165 11.79 3.00 -18.22
CA PHE A 165 11.97 2.66 -16.81
C PHE A 165 12.10 3.90 -15.91
N LEU A 166 13.02 4.79 -16.27
CA LEU A 166 13.42 5.95 -15.47
C LEU A 166 12.30 7.00 -15.44
N LEU A 167 11.50 7.06 -16.50
CA LEU A 167 10.42 8.01 -16.68
C LEU A 167 9.06 7.51 -16.16
N PHE A 168 9.00 6.34 -15.51
CA PHE A 168 7.74 5.75 -15.04
C PHE A 168 6.73 5.56 -16.18
N SER A 169 7.20 5.09 -17.33
CA SER A 169 6.36 4.88 -18.51
C SER A 169 5.44 3.68 -18.30
N ASN A 170 4.14 3.94 -18.31
CA ASN A 170 3.07 2.93 -18.31
C ASN A 170 2.59 2.57 -19.72
N LEU A 171 3.36 2.93 -20.75
CA LEU A 171 3.01 2.63 -22.13
C LEU A 171 3.21 1.13 -22.38
N GLY A 172 2.17 0.43 -22.85
CA GLY A 172 2.17 -1.03 -23.01
C GLY A 172 3.22 -1.60 -23.97
N LYS A 173 3.86 -0.75 -24.78
CA LYS A 173 4.99 -1.10 -25.66
C LYS A 173 6.37 -1.01 -24.99
N SER A 174 6.42 -0.60 -23.72
CA SER A 174 7.67 -0.57 -22.96
C SER A 174 8.16 -2.00 -22.69
N PRO A 175 9.43 -2.34 -22.97
CA PRO A 175 10.01 -3.65 -22.64
C PRO A 175 9.82 -4.07 -21.17
N LEU A 176 9.61 -3.09 -20.26
CA LEU A 176 9.38 -3.37 -18.85
C LEU A 176 7.96 -3.75 -18.51
N PHE A 177 6.98 -3.22 -19.24
CA PHE A 177 5.61 -3.70 -19.14
C PHE A 177 5.54 -5.17 -19.58
N GLN A 178 6.31 -5.52 -20.61
CA GLN A 178 6.46 -6.90 -21.08
C GLN A 178 7.25 -7.78 -20.09
N PHE A 179 8.25 -7.22 -19.39
CA PHE A 179 9.04 -7.95 -18.39
C PHE A 179 8.29 -8.22 -17.08
N SER A 180 7.46 -7.27 -16.63
CA SER A 180 6.59 -7.45 -15.47
C SER A 180 5.37 -6.55 -15.56
N ASN A 181 4.22 -7.16 -15.82
CA ASN A 181 2.92 -6.50 -15.82
C ASN A 181 2.50 -5.95 -14.44
N ALA A 182 3.29 -6.13 -13.38
CA ALA A 182 3.03 -5.48 -12.09
C ALA A 182 3.63 -4.06 -12.02
N LEU A 183 4.62 -3.73 -12.86
CA LEU A 183 5.42 -2.50 -12.73
C LEU A 183 4.64 -1.21 -13.03
N TRP A 184 3.58 -1.27 -13.83
CA TRP A 184 2.79 -0.07 -14.16
C TRP A 184 2.21 0.60 -12.90
N THR A 185 1.80 -0.20 -11.91
CA THR A 185 1.25 0.34 -10.65
C THR A 185 2.27 1.14 -9.86
N VAL A 186 3.55 0.76 -9.91
CA VAL A 186 4.64 1.45 -9.21
C VAL A 186 4.88 2.82 -9.85
N ALA A 187 4.79 2.90 -11.17
CA ALA A 187 4.87 4.15 -11.90
C ALA A 187 3.69 5.08 -11.58
N VAL A 188 2.46 4.55 -11.54
CA VAL A 188 1.28 5.30 -11.06
C VAL A 188 1.47 5.78 -9.62
N GLU A 189 2.01 4.94 -8.75
CA GLU A 189 2.29 5.28 -7.36
C GLU A 189 3.30 6.43 -7.24
N CYS A 190 4.39 6.41 -8.02
CA CYS A 190 5.35 7.51 -8.09
C CYS A 190 4.72 8.83 -8.56
N GLN A 191 3.80 8.78 -9.53
CA GLN A 191 3.05 9.95 -9.99
C GLN A 191 2.18 10.53 -8.86
N PHE A 192 1.50 9.68 -8.08
CA PHE A 192 0.76 10.13 -6.91
C PHE A 192 1.66 10.75 -5.83
N TYR A 193 2.89 10.29 -5.66
CA TYR A 193 3.83 10.90 -4.72
C TYR A 193 4.22 12.31 -5.12
N ILE A 194 4.40 12.56 -6.42
CA ILE A 194 4.69 13.90 -6.94
C ILE A 194 3.49 14.83 -6.66
N MET A 195 2.26 14.35 -6.88
CA MET A 195 1.05 15.17 -6.74
C MET A 195 0.61 15.38 -5.28
N PHE A 196 0.83 14.39 -4.41
CA PHE A 196 0.25 14.35 -3.07
C PHE A 196 0.46 15.63 -2.24
N PRO A 197 1.67 16.24 -2.17
CA PRO A 197 1.88 17.46 -1.40
C PRO A 197 1.03 18.65 -1.85
N PHE A 198 0.72 18.74 -3.14
CA PHE A 198 -0.17 19.76 -3.67
C PHE A 198 -1.62 19.45 -3.30
N LEU A 199 -2.06 18.20 -3.51
CA LEU A 199 -3.43 17.77 -3.21
C LEU A 199 -3.78 17.99 -1.74
N ILE A 200 -2.90 17.59 -0.82
CA ILE A 200 -3.15 17.76 0.62
C ILE A 200 -3.11 19.22 1.05
N ARG A 201 -2.29 20.06 0.39
CA ARG A 201 -2.25 21.52 0.62
C ARG A 201 -3.58 22.18 0.26
N PHE A 202 -4.18 21.80 -0.87
CA PHE A 202 -5.49 22.31 -1.28
C PHE A 202 -6.62 21.74 -0.43
N ALA A 203 -6.59 20.44 -0.12
CA ALA A 203 -7.56 19.81 0.77
C ALA A 203 -7.54 20.42 2.18
N HIS A 204 -6.37 20.82 2.68
CA HIS A 204 -6.25 21.53 3.96
C HIS A 204 -6.93 22.91 3.94
N ARG A 205 -6.80 23.65 2.83
CA ARG A 205 -7.36 25.00 2.66
C ARG A 205 -8.86 25.00 2.36
N GLN A 206 -9.33 24.07 1.53
CA GLN A 206 -10.68 24.04 0.99
C GLN A 206 -11.55 22.93 1.61
N GLY A 207 -10.97 22.09 2.47
CA GLY A 207 -11.64 20.95 3.08
C GLY A 207 -11.80 19.75 2.14
N ALA A 208 -12.54 18.75 2.61
CA ALA A 208 -12.81 17.51 1.86
C ALA A 208 -13.60 17.75 0.56
N GLY A 209 -14.35 18.85 0.48
CA GLY A 209 -15.13 19.23 -0.71
C GLY A 209 -14.26 19.38 -1.96
N TYR A 210 -13.03 19.88 -1.82
CA TYR A 210 -12.06 19.95 -2.93
C TYR A 210 -11.71 18.57 -3.49
N LEU A 211 -11.42 17.59 -2.62
CA LEU A 211 -11.09 16.24 -3.04
C LEU A 211 -12.29 15.53 -3.67
N ILE A 212 -13.50 15.76 -3.13
CA ILE A 212 -14.74 15.21 -3.69
C ILE A 212 -15.01 15.81 -5.07
N GLY A 213 -14.93 17.13 -5.20
CA GLY A 213 -15.09 17.82 -6.48
C GLY A 213 -14.07 17.37 -7.51
N LEU A 214 -12.81 17.20 -7.10
CA LEU A 214 -11.76 16.69 -7.98
C LEU A 214 -12.01 15.23 -8.41
N ALA A 215 -12.47 14.37 -7.50
CA ALA A 215 -12.83 12.99 -7.83
C ALA A 215 -14.01 12.92 -8.80
N VAL A 216 -15.07 13.70 -8.57
CA VAL A 216 -16.24 13.80 -9.45
C VAL A 216 -15.84 14.33 -10.82
N PHE A 217 -15.06 15.42 -10.87
CA PHE A 217 -14.51 15.96 -12.11
C PHE A 217 -13.70 14.89 -12.86
N TRP A 218 -12.86 14.12 -12.15
CA TRP A 218 -12.01 13.10 -12.77
C TRP A 218 -12.79 11.89 -13.30
N ILE A 219 -13.87 11.50 -12.62
CA ILE A 219 -14.83 10.51 -13.14
C ILE A 219 -15.48 11.06 -14.41
N GLY A 220 -16.03 12.28 -14.37
CA GLY A 220 -16.65 12.91 -15.54
C GLY A 220 -15.70 13.05 -16.73
N TRP A 221 -14.46 13.50 -16.48
CA TRP A 221 -13.42 13.65 -17.50
C TRP A 221 -13.09 12.32 -18.19
N ARG A 222 -12.93 11.24 -17.41
CA ARG A 222 -12.75 9.90 -17.98
C ARG A 222 -13.96 9.41 -18.76
N THR A 223 -15.18 9.70 -18.27
CA THR A 223 -16.41 9.37 -19.00
C THR A 223 -16.45 10.06 -20.36
N VAL A 224 -16.03 11.33 -20.44
CA VAL A 224 -15.89 12.06 -21.70
C VAL A 224 -14.86 11.39 -22.61
N ILE A 225 -13.66 11.08 -22.10
CA ILE A 225 -12.62 10.39 -22.88
C ILE A 225 -13.12 9.02 -23.39
N ALA A 226 -13.76 8.23 -22.54
CA ALA A 226 -14.32 6.93 -22.92
C ALA A 226 -15.43 7.08 -23.97
N THR A 227 -16.24 8.13 -23.89
CA THR A 227 -17.31 8.37 -24.86
C THR A 227 -16.75 8.76 -26.22
N LEU A 228 -15.76 9.65 -26.24
CA LEU A 228 -15.19 10.19 -27.47
C LEU A 228 -14.19 9.24 -28.15
N PHE A 229 -13.40 8.52 -27.36
CA PHE A 229 -12.26 7.74 -27.85
C PHE A 229 -12.33 6.26 -27.48
N GLY A 230 -13.31 5.82 -26.68
CA GLY A 230 -13.43 4.45 -26.18
C GLY A 230 -13.40 3.39 -27.28
N ALA A 231 -14.09 3.65 -28.39
CA ALA A 231 -14.15 2.77 -29.56
C ALA A 231 -12.86 2.80 -30.41
N SER A 232 -12.02 3.83 -30.25
CA SER A 232 -10.76 3.97 -30.98
C SER A 232 -9.62 3.16 -30.36
N PHE A 233 -9.78 2.67 -29.13
CA PHE A 233 -8.82 1.76 -28.51
C PHE A 233 -9.06 0.34 -29.04
N ALA A 234 -8.03 -0.32 -29.57
CA ALA A 234 -8.17 -1.66 -30.14
C ALA A 234 -8.67 -2.66 -29.08
N PRO A 235 -9.47 -3.68 -29.47
CA PRO A 235 -9.79 -4.79 -28.57
C PRO A 235 -8.48 -5.50 -28.17
N GLY A 236 -8.00 -5.24 -26.94
CA GLY A 236 -6.71 -5.76 -26.44
C GLY A 236 -5.61 -4.71 -26.27
N ASP A 237 -5.79 -3.47 -26.75
CA ASP A 237 -4.92 -2.36 -26.37
C ASP A 237 -5.16 -2.03 -24.89
N ALA A 238 -4.19 -2.42 -24.07
CA ALA A 238 -4.10 -2.21 -22.63
C ALA A 238 -4.77 -0.90 -22.18
N ASN A 239 -5.94 -1.04 -21.53
CA ASN A 239 -6.86 0.03 -21.16
C ASN A 239 -6.15 1.22 -20.50
N TYR A 240 -6.25 2.42 -21.08
CA TYR A 240 -5.79 3.66 -20.42
C TYR A 240 -6.45 3.83 -19.05
N VAL A 241 -7.68 3.31 -18.89
CA VAL A 241 -8.45 3.27 -17.64
C VAL A 241 -7.82 2.35 -16.59
N TYR A 242 -7.13 1.29 -17.00
CA TYR A 242 -6.56 0.33 -16.07
C TYR A 242 -5.13 0.68 -15.70
N PHE A 243 -4.28 0.95 -16.70
CA PHE A 243 -2.82 1.00 -16.56
C PHE A 243 -2.24 2.38 -16.30
N THR A 244 -3.05 3.43 -16.29
CA THR A 244 -2.56 4.81 -16.18
C THR A 244 -3.06 5.53 -14.94
N MET A 245 -2.35 6.58 -14.56
CA MET A 245 -2.80 7.52 -13.53
C MET A 245 -4.19 8.06 -13.83
N LEU A 246 -4.48 8.32 -15.12
CA LEU A 246 -5.76 8.83 -15.56
C LEU A 246 -6.87 7.89 -15.13
N GLY A 247 -6.70 6.59 -15.30
CA GLY A 247 -7.66 5.59 -14.86
C GLY A 247 -7.82 5.43 -13.35
N ARG A 248 -6.79 5.77 -12.58
CA ARG A 248 -6.61 5.36 -11.17
C ARG A 248 -6.64 6.48 -10.13
N PHE A 249 -6.64 7.73 -10.57
CA PHE A 249 -6.46 8.89 -9.68
C PHE A 249 -7.57 9.02 -8.62
N ASP A 250 -8.82 8.73 -8.99
CA ASP A 250 -9.96 8.75 -8.08
C ASP A 250 -9.80 7.80 -6.89
N GLN A 251 -9.20 6.63 -7.08
CA GLN A 251 -8.93 5.67 -6.01
C GLN A 251 -7.99 6.26 -4.95
N PHE A 252 -6.96 6.97 -5.41
CA PHE A 252 -6.04 7.66 -4.51
C PHE A 252 -6.73 8.81 -3.77
N LEU A 253 -7.55 9.61 -4.46
CA LEU A 253 -8.33 10.70 -3.84
C LEU A 253 -9.33 10.16 -2.81
N ILE A 254 -10.03 9.07 -3.11
CA ILE A 254 -10.96 8.40 -2.20
C ILE A 254 -10.22 7.90 -0.95
N GLY A 255 -9.00 7.37 -1.11
CA GLY A 255 -8.11 7.09 0.01
C GLY A 255 -7.79 8.31 0.86
N MET A 256 -7.47 9.45 0.24
CA MET A 256 -7.23 10.70 0.96
C MET A 256 -8.48 11.18 1.71
N ILE A 257 -9.66 11.10 1.10
CA ILE A 257 -10.96 11.44 1.71
C ILE A 257 -11.21 10.54 2.92
N ALA A 258 -10.99 9.23 2.80
CA ALA A 258 -11.09 8.31 3.93
C ALA A 258 -10.14 8.71 5.07
N GLY A 259 -8.93 9.18 4.76
CA GLY A 259 -7.99 9.70 5.74
C GLY A 259 -8.56 10.91 6.50
N LEU A 260 -9.16 11.87 5.80
CA LEU A 260 -9.81 13.03 6.41
C LEU A 260 -11.03 12.63 7.26
N VAL A 261 -11.84 11.69 6.78
CA VAL A 261 -12.98 11.13 7.53
C VAL A 261 -12.52 10.50 8.83
N HIS A 262 -11.41 9.75 8.82
CA HIS A 262 -10.87 9.17 10.05
C HIS A 262 -10.37 10.24 11.02
N LEU A 263 -9.67 11.28 10.55
CA LEU A 263 -9.17 12.35 11.40
C LEU A 263 -10.30 13.13 12.06
N LYS A 264 -11.39 13.41 11.32
CA LYS A 264 -12.57 14.12 11.84
C LYS A 264 -13.44 13.24 12.74
N SER A 265 -13.63 11.99 12.35
CA SER A 265 -14.54 11.04 13.00
C SER A 265 -13.87 9.68 13.23
N PRO A 266 -12.90 9.59 14.17
CA PRO A 266 -12.08 8.38 14.36
C PRO A 266 -12.84 7.18 14.93
N ARG A 267 -14.09 7.41 15.38
CA ARG A 267 -14.96 6.39 16.00
C ARG A 267 -16.18 6.02 15.15
N LEU A 268 -16.28 6.53 13.92
CA LEU A 268 -17.43 6.35 13.03
C LEU A 268 -17.79 4.88 12.82
N LEU A 269 -16.81 4.03 12.49
CA LEU A 269 -16.99 2.61 12.18
C LEU A 269 -16.30 1.71 13.23
N ARG A 270 -16.35 2.13 14.50
CA ARG A 270 -15.64 1.45 15.60
C ARG A 270 -16.27 0.10 15.99
N SER A 271 -17.53 -0.12 15.63
CA SER A 271 -18.27 -1.36 15.92
C SER A 271 -17.69 -2.55 15.16
N PRO A 272 -17.50 -3.72 15.80
CA PRO A 272 -17.04 -4.93 15.09
C PRO A 272 -18.03 -5.37 14.00
N TYR A 273 -19.33 -5.11 14.19
CA TYR A 273 -20.36 -5.40 13.20
C TYR A 273 -20.24 -4.54 11.93
N ALA A 274 -19.65 -3.33 12.03
CA ALA A 274 -19.45 -2.47 10.86
C ALA A 274 -18.47 -3.10 9.85
N LEU A 275 -17.46 -3.82 10.34
CA LEU A 275 -16.53 -4.57 9.49
C LEU A 275 -17.23 -5.77 8.84
N GLY A 276 -18.00 -6.54 9.61
CA GLY A 276 -18.75 -7.69 9.10
C GLY A 276 -19.79 -7.28 8.06
N LEU A 277 -20.63 -6.29 8.36
CA LEU A 277 -21.61 -5.74 7.43
C LEU A 277 -20.92 -5.13 6.20
N GLY A 278 -19.85 -4.35 6.40
CA GLY A 278 -19.07 -3.79 5.30
C GLY A 278 -18.49 -4.88 4.38
N ALA A 279 -18.02 -5.98 4.95
CA ALA A 279 -17.52 -7.13 4.17
C ALA A 279 -18.62 -7.79 3.36
N VAL A 280 -19.80 -8.02 3.96
CA VAL A 280 -20.96 -8.57 3.23
C VAL A 280 -21.40 -7.65 2.10
N VAL A 281 -21.55 -6.34 2.37
CA VAL A 281 -21.91 -5.35 1.36
C VAL A 281 -20.87 -5.31 0.23
N ALA A 282 -19.58 -5.29 0.57
CA ALA A 282 -18.52 -5.31 -0.41
C ALA A 282 -18.58 -6.58 -1.27
N LEU A 283 -18.73 -7.76 -0.67
CA LEU A 283 -18.87 -9.02 -1.39
C LEU A 283 -20.07 -9.02 -2.34
N CYS A 284 -21.24 -8.53 -1.90
CA CYS A 284 -22.42 -8.43 -2.74
C CYS A 284 -22.22 -7.46 -3.91
N CYS A 285 -21.67 -6.27 -3.66
CA CYS A 285 -21.39 -5.30 -4.72
C CYS A 285 -20.35 -5.84 -5.71
N PHE A 286 -19.31 -6.48 -5.21
CA PHE A 286 -18.28 -7.11 -6.03
C PHE A 286 -18.84 -8.24 -6.89
N HIS A 287 -19.72 -9.08 -6.34
CA HIS A 287 -20.45 -10.09 -7.08
C HIS A 287 -21.25 -9.46 -8.23
N LEU A 288 -22.07 -8.43 -7.95
CA LEU A 288 -22.85 -7.73 -8.97
C LEU A 288 -21.97 -7.12 -10.06
N ILE A 289 -20.86 -6.49 -9.68
CA ILE A 289 -19.88 -5.92 -10.59
C ILE A 289 -19.22 -6.99 -11.46
N SER A 290 -18.94 -8.17 -10.89
CA SER A 290 -18.35 -9.29 -11.64
C SER A 290 -19.30 -9.84 -12.69
N VAL A 291 -20.59 -9.99 -12.35
CA VAL A 291 -21.63 -10.51 -13.26
C VAL A 291 -21.89 -9.55 -14.42
N THR A 292 -21.86 -8.24 -14.18
CA THR A 292 -22.03 -7.24 -15.25
C THR A 292 -20.78 -7.08 -16.11
N GLY A 293 -19.65 -7.66 -15.71
CA GLY A 293 -18.35 -7.51 -16.39
C GLY A 293 -17.96 -6.05 -16.59
N SER A 294 -18.42 -5.15 -15.72
CA SER A 294 -18.35 -3.69 -15.91
C SER A 294 -17.09 -3.06 -15.31
N LEU A 295 -16.07 -3.85 -15.00
CA LEU A 295 -14.80 -3.35 -14.49
C LEU A 295 -13.78 -3.16 -15.58
N TRP A 296 -13.10 -2.01 -15.51
CA TRP A 296 -11.86 -1.73 -16.22
C TRP A 296 -11.90 -1.78 -17.75
N LYS A 297 -13.11 -1.78 -18.35
CA LYS A 297 -13.30 -1.61 -19.79
C LYS A 297 -13.22 -0.12 -20.16
N ASN A 298 -12.81 0.17 -21.39
CA ASN A 298 -12.85 1.53 -21.97
C ASN A 298 -14.29 1.97 -22.33
N ASP A 299 -15.28 1.59 -21.52
CA ASP A 299 -16.69 1.92 -21.69
C ASP A 299 -17.08 3.01 -20.65
N PRO A 300 -17.75 4.09 -21.07
CA PRO A 300 -18.22 5.15 -20.16
C PRO A 300 -18.96 4.64 -18.91
N ARG A 301 -19.73 3.55 -19.04
CA ARG A 301 -20.51 2.94 -17.96
C ARG A 301 -19.64 2.36 -16.85
N CYS A 302 -18.37 2.04 -17.16
CA CYS A 302 -17.43 1.45 -16.21
C CYS A 302 -16.74 2.49 -15.32
N MET A 303 -16.78 3.79 -15.68
CA MET A 303 -16.07 4.84 -14.93
C MET A 303 -16.60 5.00 -13.50
N PRO A 304 -17.93 5.11 -13.27
CA PRO A 304 -18.46 5.19 -11.92
C PRO A 304 -18.26 3.90 -11.12
N VAL A 305 -18.20 2.75 -11.80
CA VAL A 305 -17.99 1.43 -11.16
C VAL A 305 -16.60 1.36 -10.53
N SER A 306 -15.57 1.91 -11.20
CA SER A 306 -14.21 1.99 -10.63
C SER A 306 -14.14 2.83 -9.35
N ALA A 307 -14.94 3.91 -9.27
CA ALA A 307 -15.05 4.73 -8.08
C ALA A 307 -15.83 4.01 -6.97
N LEU A 308 -16.87 3.26 -7.32
CA LEU A 308 -17.61 2.42 -6.38
C LEU A 308 -16.69 1.35 -5.77
N GLU A 309 -15.89 0.66 -6.58
CA GLU A 309 -14.86 -0.28 -6.10
C GLU A 309 -13.93 0.39 -5.07
N ALA A 310 -13.44 1.59 -5.36
CA ALA A 310 -12.58 2.35 -4.46
C ALA A 310 -13.28 2.71 -3.15
N LEU A 311 -14.56 3.10 -3.21
CA LEU A 311 -15.38 3.43 -2.04
C LEU A 311 -15.61 2.19 -1.15
N LEU A 312 -15.84 1.02 -1.76
CA LEU A 312 -15.97 -0.24 -1.02
C LEU A 312 -14.68 -0.56 -0.28
N TRP A 313 -13.53 -0.49 -0.96
CA TRP A 313 -12.23 -0.69 -0.33
C TRP A 313 -11.92 0.34 0.76
N ALA A 314 -12.27 1.61 0.55
CA ALA A 314 -12.10 2.66 1.54
C ALA A 314 -12.99 2.45 2.78
N GLY A 315 -14.23 2.00 2.58
CA GLY A 315 -15.16 1.64 3.65
C GLY A 315 -14.63 0.47 4.48
N LEU A 316 -14.17 -0.60 3.83
CA LEU A 316 -13.54 -1.75 4.49
C LEU A 316 -12.27 -1.36 5.25
N LEU A 317 -11.42 -0.55 4.62
CA LEU A 317 -10.22 0.00 5.25
C LEU A 317 -10.60 0.76 6.51
N LEU A 318 -11.56 1.68 6.45
CA LEU A 318 -12.00 2.48 7.60
C LEU A 318 -12.60 1.61 8.70
N ALA A 319 -13.47 0.67 8.35
CA ALA A 319 -14.07 -0.25 9.29
C ALA A 319 -12.99 -1.09 9.99
N TYR A 320 -12.03 -1.65 9.25
CA TYR A 320 -10.94 -2.43 9.82
C TYR A 320 -10.02 -1.58 10.71
N PHE A 321 -9.64 -0.40 10.22
CA PHE A 321 -8.73 0.51 10.92
C PHE A 321 -9.33 1.02 12.24
N GLN A 322 -10.60 1.44 12.23
CA GLN A 322 -11.31 1.98 13.39
C GLN A 322 -11.88 0.91 14.33
N SER A 323 -12.08 -0.32 13.86
CA SER A 323 -12.71 -1.40 14.63
C SER A 323 -11.99 -1.64 15.97
N ARG A 324 -12.78 -1.90 17.02
CA ARG A 324 -12.28 -2.40 18.31
C ARG A 324 -11.73 -3.81 18.24
N SER A 325 -12.10 -4.59 17.22
CA SER A 325 -11.59 -5.95 17.06
C SER A 325 -10.07 -5.89 16.94
N GLN A 326 -9.41 -6.49 17.91
CA GLN A 326 -7.97 -6.69 17.89
C GLN A 326 -7.72 -8.16 17.62
N LEU A 327 -6.84 -8.42 16.67
CA LEU A 327 -6.28 -9.76 16.51
C LEU A 327 -5.48 -10.09 17.78
N PRO A 328 -5.36 -11.38 18.14
CA PRO A 328 -4.42 -11.79 19.18
C PRO A 328 -3.05 -11.18 18.90
N ALA A 329 -2.40 -10.64 19.93
CA ALA A 329 -1.23 -9.78 19.74
C ALA A 329 -0.08 -10.48 18.98
N ALA A 330 0.04 -11.81 19.11
CA ALA A 330 1.00 -12.59 18.34
C ALA A 330 0.63 -12.65 16.83
N ALA A 331 -0.63 -12.89 16.51
CA ALA A 331 -1.13 -12.96 15.13
C ALA A 331 -1.04 -11.59 14.43
N GLY A 332 -1.43 -10.52 15.12
CA GLY A 332 -1.27 -9.15 14.59
C GLY A 332 0.18 -8.84 14.27
N ARG A 333 1.10 -9.05 15.23
CA ARG A 333 2.53 -8.84 14.97
C ARG A 333 3.09 -9.69 13.83
N ALA A 334 2.65 -10.94 13.69
CA ALA A 334 3.07 -11.81 12.61
C ALA A 334 2.60 -11.28 11.24
N LEU A 335 1.31 -10.93 11.12
CA LEU A 335 0.76 -10.35 9.89
C LEU A 335 1.42 -9.01 9.55
N ALA A 336 1.72 -8.18 10.54
CA ALA A 336 2.42 -6.92 10.33
C ALA A 336 3.87 -7.12 9.89
N ALA A 337 4.57 -8.12 10.45
CA ALA A 337 5.93 -8.47 10.01
C ALA A 337 5.95 -8.96 8.56
N LEU A 338 4.98 -9.79 8.17
CA LEU A 338 4.80 -10.22 6.78
C LEU A 338 4.40 -9.03 5.88
N GLY A 339 3.52 -8.15 6.36
CA GLY A 339 3.08 -6.95 5.66
C GLY A 339 4.20 -5.93 5.38
N GLN A 340 5.28 -5.90 6.15
CA GLN A 340 6.45 -5.08 5.83
C GLN A 340 7.10 -5.48 4.49
N CYS A 341 7.02 -6.77 4.15
CA CYS A 341 7.53 -7.35 2.91
C CYS A 341 6.50 -7.30 1.77
N SER A 342 5.32 -6.67 1.96
CA SER A 342 4.24 -6.69 0.97
C SER A 342 4.62 -6.08 -0.37
N TYR A 343 5.52 -5.10 -0.38
CA TYR A 343 6.03 -4.48 -1.60
C TYR A 343 6.86 -5.46 -2.42
N SER A 344 7.78 -6.17 -1.76
CA SER A 344 8.57 -7.23 -2.38
C SER A 344 7.66 -8.36 -2.86
N LEU A 345 6.67 -8.76 -2.06
CA LEU A 345 5.69 -9.78 -2.44
C LEU A 345 4.91 -9.37 -3.69
N TYR A 346 4.42 -8.14 -3.72
CA TYR A 346 3.73 -7.58 -4.86
C TYR A 346 4.58 -7.56 -6.13
N LEU A 347 5.89 -7.27 -6.03
CA LEU A 347 6.75 -7.26 -7.22
C LEU A 347 7.24 -8.65 -7.63
N LEU A 348 7.51 -9.52 -6.67
CA LEU A 348 8.25 -10.76 -6.92
C LEU A 348 7.34 -11.96 -7.18
N HIS A 349 6.06 -11.91 -6.79
CA HIS A 349 5.15 -13.04 -6.98
C HIS A 349 5.02 -13.47 -8.44
N ILE A 350 5.04 -12.52 -9.38
CA ILE A 350 4.87 -12.82 -10.81
C ILE A 350 5.99 -13.73 -11.33
N TYR A 351 7.23 -13.57 -10.83
CA TYR A 351 8.33 -14.44 -11.25
C TYR A 351 8.17 -15.87 -10.75
N VAL A 352 7.63 -16.05 -9.54
CA VAL A 352 7.32 -17.38 -9.01
C VAL A 352 6.23 -18.04 -9.87
N VAL A 353 5.16 -17.30 -10.19
CA VAL A 353 4.10 -17.76 -11.09
C VAL A 353 4.65 -18.15 -12.46
N LEU A 354 5.50 -17.30 -13.06
CA LEU A 354 6.10 -17.56 -14.37
C LEU A 354 7.02 -18.78 -14.37
N ILE A 355 7.82 -18.97 -13.32
CA ILE A 355 8.70 -20.15 -13.19
C ILE A 355 7.86 -21.42 -13.13
N ILE A 356 6.84 -21.47 -12.27
CA ILE A 356 5.97 -22.64 -12.14
C ILE A 356 5.26 -22.91 -13.47
N ASN A 357 4.73 -21.87 -14.12
CA ASN A 357 4.06 -21.99 -15.40
C ASN A 357 4.98 -22.54 -16.50
N LYS A 358 6.22 -22.03 -16.59
CA LYS A 358 7.19 -22.45 -17.60
C LYS A 358 7.59 -23.92 -17.47
N TYR A 359 7.70 -24.43 -16.25
CA TYR A 359 8.10 -25.82 -15.98
C TYR A 359 6.91 -26.77 -15.76
N GLY A 360 5.68 -26.32 -16.02
CA GLY A 360 4.48 -27.16 -15.89
C GLY A 360 4.23 -27.65 -14.46
N GLY A 361 4.62 -26.87 -13.45
CA GLY A 361 4.57 -27.29 -12.04
C GLY A 361 3.19 -27.17 -11.38
N TRP A 362 2.12 -26.90 -12.13
CA TRP A 362 0.77 -26.77 -11.58
C TRP A 362 0.23 -28.12 -11.12
N VAL A 363 -0.30 -28.17 -9.90
CA VAL A 363 -0.80 -29.41 -9.29
C VAL A 363 -2.31 -29.51 -9.42
N HIS A 364 -2.81 -30.67 -9.83
CA HIS A 364 -4.23 -31.00 -9.85
C HIS A 364 -4.56 -31.88 -8.63
N LEU A 365 -5.09 -31.26 -7.57
CA LEU A 365 -5.44 -31.91 -6.31
C LEU A 365 -6.90 -32.38 -6.26
N VAL A 366 -7.79 -31.64 -6.93
CA VAL A 366 -9.23 -31.90 -6.99
C VAL A 366 -9.75 -31.83 -8.43
N SER A 367 -10.99 -32.26 -8.67
CA SER A 367 -11.61 -32.19 -10.00
C SER A 367 -11.90 -30.74 -10.44
N ASP A 368 -12.16 -29.84 -9.50
CA ASP A 368 -12.52 -28.46 -9.77
C ASP A 368 -11.28 -27.61 -10.16
N PRO A 369 -11.22 -27.04 -11.38
CA PRO A 369 -10.09 -26.22 -11.82
C PRO A 369 -9.91 -24.94 -10.99
N GLY A 370 -11.02 -24.33 -10.53
CA GLY A 370 -10.97 -23.12 -9.72
C GLY A 370 -10.31 -23.35 -8.36
N ALA A 371 -10.74 -24.37 -7.64
CA ALA A 371 -10.16 -24.81 -6.39
C ALA A 371 -8.69 -25.20 -6.54
N ASN A 372 -8.31 -25.90 -7.63
CA ASN A 372 -6.91 -26.16 -7.92
C ASN A 372 -6.11 -24.86 -8.06
N ALA A 373 -6.62 -23.86 -8.79
CA ALA A 373 -5.90 -22.60 -8.97
C ALA A 373 -5.69 -21.85 -7.64
N ILE A 374 -6.70 -21.86 -6.75
CA ILE A 374 -6.60 -21.28 -5.40
C ILE A 374 -5.58 -22.04 -4.54
N LEU A 375 -5.64 -23.38 -4.55
CA LEU A 375 -4.72 -24.23 -3.79
C LEU A 375 -3.28 -24.07 -4.27
N ASN A 376 -3.05 -24.00 -5.58
CA ASN A 376 -1.73 -23.68 -6.15
C ASN A 376 -1.28 -22.29 -5.68
N GLY A 377 -2.16 -21.29 -5.68
CA GLY A 377 -1.86 -19.95 -5.14
C GLY A 377 -1.39 -19.98 -3.69
N LEU A 378 -2.12 -20.67 -2.82
CA LEU A 378 -1.85 -20.70 -1.37
C LEU A 378 -0.71 -21.62 -0.96
N LEU A 379 -0.56 -22.78 -1.62
CA LEU A 379 0.37 -23.83 -1.21
C LEU A 379 1.66 -23.83 -2.04
N LEU A 380 1.57 -23.50 -3.34
CA LEU A 380 2.69 -23.60 -4.26
C LEU A 380 3.33 -22.24 -4.57
N VAL A 381 2.54 -21.16 -4.72
CA VAL A 381 3.06 -19.84 -5.09
C VAL A 381 3.36 -18.98 -3.87
N TRP A 382 2.42 -18.86 -2.93
CA TRP A 382 2.53 -17.93 -1.81
C TRP A 382 3.73 -18.21 -0.88
N PRO A 383 4.05 -19.46 -0.48
CA PRO A 383 5.19 -19.73 0.39
C PRO A 383 6.55 -19.36 -0.23
N PRO A 384 6.92 -19.80 -1.45
CA PRO A 384 8.18 -19.39 -2.06
C PRO A 384 8.20 -17.89 -2.41
N ALA A 385 7.07 -17.29 -2.81
CA ALA A 385 6.99 -15.85 -3.04
C ALA A 385 7.25 -15.06 -1.76
N LEU A 386 6.70 -15.46 -0.62
CA LEU A 386 7.00 -14.86 0.68
C LEU A 386 8.44 -15.04 1.09
N LEU A 387 9.01 -16.24 0.90
CA LEU A 387 10.40 -16.51 1.24
C LEU A 387 11.36 -15.62 0.43
N LEU A 388 11.14 -15.54 -0.89
CA LEU A 388 11.88 -14.66 -1.79
C LEU A 388 11.72 -13.18 -1.37
N SER A 389 10.49 -12.77 -1.04
CA SER A 389 10.16 -11.42 -0.58
C SER A 389 10.84 -11.07 0.73
N TYR A 390 10.93 -12.01 1.66
CA TYR A 390 11.64 -11.83 2.92
C TYR A 390 13.12 -11.55 2.68
N PHE A 391 13.79 -12.36 1.84
CA PHE A 391 15.20 -12.14 1.54
C PHE A 391 15.44 -10.84 0.77
N SER A 392 14.60 -10.54 -0.23
CA SER A 392 14.62 -9.26 -0.95
C SER A 392 14.50 -8.08 0.03
N TYR A 393 13.48 -8.10 0.88
CA TYR A 393 13.27 -7.05 1.87
C TYR A 393 14.48 -6.87 2.78
N ARG A 394 15.04 -7.97 3.29
CA ARG A 394 16.17 -7.94 4.23
C ARG A 394 17.46 -7.44 3.61
N LEU A 395 17.77 -7.91 2.41
CA LEU A 395 19.08 -7.71 1.78
C LEU A 395 19.10 -6.45 0.93
N ILE A 396 17.98 -6.09 0.31
CA ILE A 396 17.89 -4.99 -0.65
C ILE A 396 17.18 -3.80 -0.02
N GLU A 397 15.97 -3.96 0.53
CA GLU A 397 15.15 -2.80 0.91
C GLU A 397 15.50 -2.23 2.29
N ALA A 398 15.66 -3.09 3.30
CA ALA A 398 15.86 -2.69 4.69
C ALA A 398 17.07 -1.75 4.90
N PRO A 399 18.24 -1.96 4.25
CA PRO A 399 19.36 -1.02 4.33
C PRO A 399 18.98 0.39 3.89
N PHE A 400 18.28 0.54 2.76
CA PHE A 400 17.88 1.86 2.24
C PHE A 400 16.76 2.48 3.08
N LEU A 401 15.82 1.67 3.56
CA LEU A 401 14.75 2.13 4.46
C LEU A 401 15.28 2.67 5.80
N SER A 402 16.48 2.25 6.21
CA SER A 402 17.16 2.76 7.40
C SER A 402 17.70 4.19 7.22
N LEU A 403 17.92 4.63 5.97
CA LEU A 403 18.41 5.97 5.63
C LEU A 403 17.32 7.05 5.64
N ARG A 404 16.06 6.67 5.92
CA ARG A 404 14.92 7.59 5.86
C ARG A 404 14.99 8.66 6.93
N THR A 405 14.69 9.89 6.55
CA THR A 405 14.68 11.05 7.46
C THR A 405 13.26 11.57 7.72
N PRO A 406 12.99 12.29 8.83
CA PRO A 406 11.71 12.97 9.01
C PRO A 406 11.47 14.01 7.90
N TYR A 407 10.24 14.03 7.36
CA TYR A 407 9.83 14.92 6.26
C TYR A 407 8.60 15.76 6.59
N THR A 408 8.06 15.68 7.80
CA THR A 408 6.95 16.52 8.27
C THR A 408 7.42 17.47 9.36
N ARG A 409 6.88 18.69 9.36
CA ARG A 409 7.07 19.70 10.42
C ARG A 409 5.70 20.30 10.77
N PRO A 410 5.49 20.80 12.01
CA PRO A 410 4.30 21.58 12.32
C PRO A 410 4.14 22.73 11.31
N SER A 411 2.94 22.97 10.78
CA SER A 411 2.71 24.12 9.90
C SER A 411 2.88 25.42 10.68
N ALA A 412 3.67 26.36 10.16
CA ALA A 412 3.89 27.68 10.75
C ALA A 412 2.59 28.52 10.83
N SER A 413 1.53 28.14 10.11
CA SER A 413 0.23 28.82 10.13
C SER A 413 -0.60 28.57 11.39
N ALA A 414 -0.13 27.77 12.35
CA ALA A 414 -0.87 27.42 13.56
C ALA A 414 -0.58 28.34 14.77
N GLY A 415 0.16 29.44 14.61
CA GLY A 415 0.44 30.34 15.72
C GLY A 415 1.06 31.67 15.33
N VAL A 416 0.22 32.61 14.90
CA VAL A 416 0.36 34.04 15.24
C VAL A 416 -1.07 34.59 15.27
N ALA A 417 -1.73 34.53 16.43
CA ALA A 417 -2.71 35.56 16.71
C ALA A 417 -1.91 36.86 16.84
N PRO A 418 -2.27 37.95 16.13
CA PRO A 418 -1.62 39.23 16.36
C PRO A 418 -1.75 39.56 17.86
N PRO A 419 -0.73 40.13 18.51
CA PRO A 419 -0.89 40.61 19.86
C PRO A 419 -2.09 41.54 19.86
N VAL A 420 -3.12 41.18 20.63
CA VAL A 420 -4.25 42.06 20.91
C VAL A 420 -3.60 43.31 21.50
N ALA A 421 -3.60 44.40 20.74
CA ALA A 421 -3.21 45.70 21.24
C ALA A 421 -4.12 45.97 22.43
N SER A 422 -3.56 45.91 23.64
CA SER A 422 -4.24 46.34 24.84
C SER A 422 -4.62 47.81 24.65
N SER A 423 -5.91 48.08 24.48
CA SER A 423 -6.44 49.44 24.51
C SER A 423 -5.98 50.11 25.82
N PRO A 424 -5.43 51.34 25.77
CA PRO A 424 -5.12 52.05 26.99
C PRO A 424 -6.43 52.34 27.74
N ALA A 425 -6.44 52.02 29.03
CA ALA A 425 -7.53 52.32 29.94
C ALA A 425 -7.82 53.84 29.95
N PRO A 426 -9.08 54.27 30.11
CA PRO A 426 -9.40 55.68 30.26
C PRO A 426 -8.82 56.18 31.59
N GLY A 427 -7.78 57.01 31.47
CA GLY A 427 -7.14 57.69 32.59
C GLY A 427 -8.10 58.65 33.26
N ALA A 428 -8.13 58.56 34.59
CA ALA A 428 -8.99 59.28 35.51
C ALA A 428 -8.94 60.81 35.32
N ALA A 429 -10.12 61.42 35.49
CA ALA A 429 -10.31 62.85 35.63
C ALA A 429 -9.41 63.42 36.76
N ALA A 430 -8.51 64.32 36.38
CA ALA A 430 -7.77 65.14 37.32
C ALA A 430 -8.59 66.40 37.65
N ARG A 431 -9.11 66.42 38.87
CA ARG A 431 -9.74 67.56 39.54
C ARG A 431 -8.63 68.36 40.24
N ARG A 432 -8.30 69.57 39.77
CA ARG A 432 -7.60 70.65 40.51
C ARG A 432 -8.04 72.00 39.88
N GLN A 433 -8.82 72.83 40.56
CA GLN A 433 -8.35 73.91 41.45
C GLN A 433 -7.32 74.83 40.77
N HIS A 434 -7.79 75.86 40.08
CA HIS A 434 -7.68 77.26 40.47
C HIS A 434 -8.64 78.12 39.65
#